data_AF-A0AAE5WHK1-F1
#
_entry.id   AF-A0AAE5WHK1-F1
#
_cell.length_a   1.000
_cell.length_b   1.000
_cell.length_c   1.000
_cell.angle_alpha   90.00
_cell.angle_beta   90.00
_cell.angle_gamma   90.00
#
_symmetry.space_group_name_H-M   'P 1'
#
loop_
_entity.id
_entity.type
_entity.pdbx_description
1 polymer ?
#
loop_
_entity_poly.entity_id
_entity_poly.type
_entity_poly.pdbx_seq_one_letter_code
_entity_poly.pdbx_strand_id
1 'polypeptide(L)' 'MMLFGCSTQPINTAQVIICPIVASCDRPTLAIKTNGDLATALIDYQHNLSQCQLANRTLKQCISDYNQFLQQ' A
#
# COMPACT_ATOMS: atom_id res chain seq x y z
N MET A 1 40.22 38.44 12.31
CA MET A 1 39.87 37.04 12.58
C MET A 1 38.54 36.74 11.92
N MET A 2 38.57 36.09 10.75
CA MET A 2 37.36 35.65 10.05
C MET A 2 37.11 34.20 10.44
N LEU A 3 36.11 33.95 11.29
CA LEU A 3 35.67 32.60 11.63
C LEU A 3 34.83 32.08 10.46
N PHE A 4 35.43 31.23 9.63
CA PHE A 4 34.70 30.42 8.67
C PHE A 4 33.89 29.39 9.46
N GLY A 5 32.60 29.67 9.67
CA GLY A 5 31.65 28.69 10.19
C GLY A 5 31.41 27.60 9.15
N CYS A 6 31.60 26.34 9.52
CA CYS A 6 31.17 25.20 8.72
C CYS A 6 29.64 25.26 8.57
N SER A 7 29.14 25.62 7.38
CA SER A 7 27.73 25.44 7.08
C SER A 7 27.52 23.94 6.83
N THR A 8 26.90 23.23 7.79
CA THR A 8 26.28 21.94 7.49
C THR A 8 25.23 22.17 6.42
N GLN A 9 25.48 21.63 5.22
CA GLN A 9 24.47 21.58 4.18
C GLN A 9 23.25 20.84 4.74
N PRO A 10 22.02 21.38 4.60
CA PRO A 10 20.84 20.65 4.99
C PRO A 10 20.81 19.35 4.18
N ILE A 11 20.94 18.22 4.87
CA ILE A 11 20.70 16.92 4.26
C ILE A 11 19.25 16.99 3.80
N ASN A 12 19.04 17.03 2.49
CA ASN A 12 17.71 16.93 1.91
C ASN A 12 17.26 15.47 2.09
N THR A 13 16.84 15.14 3.31
CA THR A 13 16.05 13.94 3.55
C THR A 13 14.71 14.23 2.91
N ALA A 14 14.62 14.05 1.58
CA ALA A 14 13.33 13.87 0.94
C ALA A 14 12.61 12.81 1.78
N GLN A 15 11.58 13.23 2.50
CA GLN A 15 10.91 12.34 3.43
C GLN A 15 10.44 11.14 2.62
N VAL A 16 10.96 9.97 2.95
CA VAL A 16 10.54 8.76 2.24
C VAL A 16 9.19 8.39 2.84
N ILE A 17 8.15 8.37 2.00
CA ILE A 17 6.86 7.83 2.42
C ILE A 17 7.03 6.36 2.79
N ILE A 18 6.61 5.99 4.00
CA ILE A 18 6.59 4.59 4.45
C ILE A 18 5.14 4.16 4.54
N CYS A 19 4.66 3.44 3.53
CA CYS A 19 3.34 2.80 3.55
C CYS A 19 3.46 1.29 3.82
N PRO A 20 2.41 0.67 4.39
CA PRO A 20 2.41 -0.76 4.63
C PRO A 20 2.56 -1.54 3.33
N ILE A 21 3.37 -2.60 3.39
CA ILE A 21 3.48 -3.57 2.30
C ILE A 21 2.18 -4.39 2.31
N VAL A 22 1.44 -4.35 1.21
CA VAL A 22 0.21 -5.11 1.01
C VAL A 22 0.43 -6.24 0.01
N ALA A 23 -0.24 -7.37 0.21
CA ALA A 23 -0.18 -8.50 -0.73
C ALA A 23 -0.77 -8.14 -2.10
N SER A 24 -0.33 -8.83 -3.16
CA SER A 24 -0.91 -8.69 -4.49
C SER A 24 -2.35 -9.19 -4.52
N CYS A 25 -3.19 -8.49 -5.29
CA CYS A 25 -4.60 -8.84 -5.48
C CYS A 25 -4.79 -9.72 -6.73
N ASP A 26 -4.14 -10.88 -6.74
CA ASP A 26 -4.20 -11.74 -7.92
C ASP A 26 -5.57 -12.41 -8.06
N ARG A 27 -6.03 -12.53 -9.30
CA ARG A 27 -7.24 -13.30 -9.58
C ARG A 27 -6.90 -14.79 -9.44
N PRO A 28 -7.62 -15.55 -8.59
CA PRO A 28 -7.36 -16.97 -8.45
C PRO A 28 -7.70 -17.70 -9.74
N THR A 29 -6.87 -18.69 -10.09
CA THR A 29 -7.18 -19.63 -11.16
C THR A 29 -8.08 -20.72 -10.61
N LEU A 30 -9.29 -20.84 -11.14
CA LEU A 30 -10.32 -21.76 -10.64
C LEU A 30 -10.52 -22.92 -11.60
N ALA A 31 -10.40 -24.15 -11.10
CA ALA A 31 -10.72 -25.37 -11.85
C ALA A 31 -12.10 -25.89 -11.40
N ILE A 32 -13.17 -25.33 -11.97
CA ILE A 32 -14.54 -25.65 -11.60
C ILE A 32 -15.02 -26.88 -12.38
N LYS A 33 -15.36 -27.97 -11.70
CA LYS A 33 -15.91 -29.19 -12.30
C LYS A 33 -17.32 -29.50 -11.81
N THR A 34 -17.66 -29.05 -10.60
CA THR A 34 -18.96 -29.27 -9.96
C THR A 34 -19.56 -27.97 -9.43
N ASN A 35 -20.86 -27.99 -9.12
CA ASN A 35 -21.52 -26.87 -8.45
C ASN A 35 -20.97 -26.63 -7.04
N GLY A 36 -20.47 -27.68 -6.37
CA GLY A 36 -19.77 -27.56 -5.09
C GLY A 36 -18.48 -26.75 -5.24
N ASP A 37 -17.68 -27.06 -6.27
CA ASP A 37 -16.45 -26.33 -6.58
C ASP A 37 -16.74 -24.84 -6.86
N LEU A 38 -17.83 -24.56 -7.59
CA LEU A 38 -18.27 -23.20 -7.87
C LEU A 38 -18.64 -22.44 -6.58
N ALA A 39 -19.39 -23.07 -5.68
CA ALA A 39 -19.80 -22.45 -4.43
C ALA A 39 -18.60 -22.13 -3.53
N THR A 40 -17.67 -23.08 -3.38
CA THR A 40 -16.43 -22.87 -2.63
C THR A 40 -15.57 -21.79 -3.26
N ALA A 41 -15.35 -21.85 -4.58
CA ALA A 41 -14.58 -20.85 -5.30
C ALA A 41 -15.16 -19.44 -5.18
N LEU A 42 -16.49 -19.30 -5.16
CA LEU A 42 -17.16 -18.02 -4.98
C LEU A 42 -16.90 -17.44 -3.58
N ILE A 43 -17.01 -18.27 -2.54
CA ILE A 43 -16.73 -17.84 -1.15
C ILE A 43 -15.28 -17.39 -1.01
N ASP A 44 -14.34 -18.19 -1.51
CA ASP A 44 -12.91 -17.85 -1.46
C ASP A 44 -12.60 -16.56 -2.24
N TYR A 45 -13.20 -16.40 -3.41
CA TYR A 45 -13.05 -15.19 -4.21
C TYR A 45 -13.59 -13.96 -3.50
N GLN A 46 -14.76 -14.05 -2.87
CA GLN A 46 -15.35 -12.94 -2.11
C GLN A 46 -14.49 -12.54 -0.91
N HIS A 47 -13.93 -13.53 -0.20
CA HIS A 47 -13.01 -13.28 0.91
C HIS A 47 -11.74 -12.55 0.42
N ASN A 48 -11.10 -13.08 -0.62
CA ASN A 48 -9.88 -12.50 -1.19
C ASN A 48 -10.11 -11.09 -1.74
N LEU A 49 -11.25 -10.87 -2.41
CA LEU A 49 -11.64 -9.54 -2.88
C LEU A 49 -11.80 -8.56 -1.72
N SER A 50 -12.42 -8.98 -0.62
CA SER A 50 -12.62 -8.13 0.55
C SER A 50 -11.28 -7.72 1.18
N GLN A 51 -10.34 -8.66 1.29
CA GLN A 51 -8.98 -8.37 1.76
C GLN A 51 -8.25 -7.40 0.83
N CYS A 52 -8.34 -7.62 -0.49
CA CYS A 52 -7.74 -6.73 -1.47
C CYS A 52 -8.30 -5.30 -1.38
N GLN A 53 -9.62 -5.15 -1.24
CA GLN A 53 -10.24 -3.84 -1.11
C GLN A 53 -9.77 -3.10 0.14
N LEU A 54 -9.60 -3.81 1.26
CA LEU A 54 -9.05 -3.24 2.48
C LEU A 54 -7.61 -2.77 2.27
N ALA A 55 -6.75 -3.64 1.74
CA ALA A 55 -5.37 -3.32 1.41
C ALA A 55 -5.25 -2.08 0.50
N ASN A 56 -6.07 -2.00 -0.55
CA ASN A 56 -6.10 -0.86 -1.46
C ASN A 56 -6.50 0.45 -0.76
N ARG A 57 -7.54 0.40 0.08
CA ARG A 57 -7.97 1.56 0.87
C ARG A 57 -6.88 2.02 1.83
N THR A 58 -6.24 1.10 2.55
CA THR A 58 -5.16 1.41 3.49
C THR A 58 -3.98 2.07 2.79
N LEU A 59 -3.56 1.56 1.63
CA LEU A 59 -2.45 2.13 0.88
C LEU A 59 -2.80 3.54 0.35
N LYS A 60 -4.01 3.73 -0.18
CA LYS A 60 -4.47 5.05 -0.63
C LYS A 60 -4.55 6.06 0.50
N GLN A 61 -5.02 5.65 1.68
CA GLN A 61 -5.08 6.52 2.84
C GLN A 61 -3.68 6.96 3.25
N CYS A 62 -2.73 6.03 3.36
CA CYS A 62 -1.34 6.35 3.69
C CYS A 62 -0.73 7.38 2.72
N ILE A 63 -0.93 7.20 1.42
CA ILE A 63 -0.46 8.15 0.39
C ILE A 63 -1.14 9.51 0.55
N SER A 64 -2.45 9.53 0.81
CA SER A 64 -3.20 10.76 1.01
C SER A 64 -2.70 11.55 2.22
N ASP A 65 -2.50 10.88 3.35
CA ASP A 65 -2.04 11.50 4.61
C ASP A 65 -0.64 12.10 4.44
N TYR A 66 0.26 11.37 3.76
CA TYR A 66 1.59 11.86 3.45
C TYR A 66 1.55 13.09 2.52
N ASN A 67 0.73 13.06 1.49
CA ASN A 67 0.57 14.21 0.58
C ASN A 67 0.01 15.43 1.30
N GLN A 68 -0.91 15.24 2.26
CA GLN A 68 -1.43 16.33 3.09
C GLN A 68 -0.36 16.89 4.04
N PHE A 69 0.51 16.04 4.58
CA PHE A 69 1.66 16.48 5.37
C PHE A 69 2.60 17.37 4.56
N LEU A 70 2.88 17.02 3.30
CA LEU A 70 3.76 17.82 2.43
C LEU A 70 3.20 19.20 2.02
N GLN A 71 1.89 19.40 2.13
CA GLN A 71 1.23 20.66 1.77
C GLN A 71 1.12 21.66 2.94
N GLN A 72 1.59 21.28 4.14
CA GLN A 72 1.68 22.11 5.32
C GLN A 72 3.07 22.74 5.44
#